data_AF-A0A8J3D528-F1
#
_entry.id   AF-A0A8J3D528-F1
#
_cell.length_a   1.000
_cell.length_b   1.000
_cell.length_c   1.000
_cell.angle_alpha   90.00
_cell.angle_beta   90.00
_cell.angle_gamma   90.00
#
_symmetry.space_group_name_H-M   'P 1'
#
loop_
_entity.id
_entity.type
_entity.pdbx_description
1 polymer ?
#
loop_
_entity_poly.entity_id
_entity_poly.type
_entity_poly.pdbx_seq_one_letter_code
_entity_poly.pdbx_strand_id
1 'polypeptide(L)'
;MKKLIQPASLLLYFLSILVFFVAGLTYAGLTEAGKGQGLAGGAIVLSYGVVAALLALVIALFVACYASHAAIVKINRVFSLLAAIAILYFVYRYYNREGAVQADALLLPPTGATESVTKLTTNEAVDLAGRNDETPMGLGFFAPHFYENPVLYFYGNPNLDEPVTGHPPTDSIVFKRLTRGGFDIAYAPPWLVPDYLKLDYDMLYFRMQSVGRDFVEVTVNTRNQQIAYVRREAGKILYWPEFLLNVNSVEYLSGMDQGICVKPLVQAGKVNASYVFMRPTLIRDDWMNVHLLDEDFKKVGQGWIRWRADGRLLISYSLLS
;
A
#
# COMPACT_ATOMS: atom_id res chain seq x y z
N MET A 1 -11.02 43.85 -32.11
CA MET A 1 -10.83 43.44 -30.69
C MET A 1 -12.11 43.38 -29.85
N LYS A 2 -13.03 44.37 -29.91
CA LYS A 2 -14.26 44.35 -29.09
C LYS A 2 -15.13 43.08 -29.21
N LYS A 3 -15.13 42.39 -30.36
CA LYS A 3 -15.88 41.14 -30.58
C LYS A 3 -15.32 39.91 -29.85
N LEU A 4 -14.02 39.89 -29.56
CA LEU A 4 -13.36 38.72 -28.96
C LEU A 4 -13.71 38.54 -27.48
N ILE A 5 -14.06 39.63 -26.79
CA ILE A 5 -14.35 39.67 -25.35
C ILE A 5 -15.86 39.72 -25.09
N GLN A 6 -16.69 39.59 -26.14
CA GLN A 6 -18.13 39.52 -25.95
C GLN A 6 -18.50 38.25 -25.17
N PRO A 7 -19.49 38.30 -24.26
CA PRO A 7 -19.90 37.15 -23.47
C PRO A 7 -20.22 35.92 -24.33
N ALA A 8 -20.85 36.11 -25.49
CA ALA A 8 -21.15 35.03 -26.44
C ALA A 8 -19.89 34.37 -27.01
N SER A 9 -18.83 35.15 -27.28
CA SER A 9 -17.55 34.64 -27.78
C SER A 9 -16.77 33.92 -26.68
N LEU A 10 -16.80 34.43 -25.44
CA LEU A 10 -16.19 33.75 -24.28
C LEU A 10 -16.85 32.39 -24.02
N LEU A 11 -18.18 32.35 -24.09
CA LEU A 11 -18.94 31.10 -23.97
C LEU A 11 -18.58 30.11 -25.10
N LEU A 12 -18.37 30.59 -26.33
CA LEU A 12 -17.92 29.76 -27.45
C LEU A 12 -16.57 29.11 -27.16
N TYR A 13 -15.60 29.87 -26.65
CA TYR A 13 -14.27 29.32 -26.33
C TYR A 13 -14.38 28.22 -25.28
N PHE A 14 -15.08 28.49 -24.18
CA PHE A 14 -15.28 27.53 -23.10
C PHE A 14 -15.96 26.25 -23.57
N LEU A 15 -17.08 26.37 -24.30
CA LEU A 15 -17.82 25.23 -24.82
C LEU A 15 -17.02 24.45 -25.87
N SER A 16 -16.25 25.13 -26.72
CA SER A 16 -15.39 24.47 -27.72
C SER A 16 -14.31 23.61 -27.06
N ILE A 17 -13.64 24.12 -26.02
CA ILE A 17 -12.66 23.37 -25.24
C ILE A 17 -13.31 22.13 -24.64
N LEU A 18 -14.44 22.30 -23.96
CA LEU A 18 -15.13 21.20 -23.26
C LEU A 18 -15.57 20.09 -24.22
N VAL A 19 -16.25 20.45 -25.30
CA VAL A 19 -16.82 19.49 -26.26
C VAL A 19 -15.70 18.76 -27.01
N PHE A 20 -14.67 19.47 -27.48
CA PHE A 20 -13.59 18.84 -28.25
C PHE A 20 -12.61 18.08 -27.37
N PHE A 21 -12.44 18.46 -26.09
CA PHE A 21 -11.73 17.63 -25.12
C PHE A 21 -12.37 16.25 -24.99
N VAL A 22 -13.69 16.22 -24.77
CA VAL A 22 -14.46 14.96 -24.70
C VAL A 22 -14.40 14.18 -26.01
N ALA A 23 -14.53 14.86 -27.15
CA ALA A 23 -14.40 14.23 -28.46
C ALA A 23 -13.01 13.58 -28.65
N GLY A 24 -11.93 14.27 -28.23
CA GLY A 24 -10.57 13.76 -28.27
C GLY A 24 -10.37 12.53 -27.38
N LEU A 25 -10.91 12.54 -26.15
CA LEU A 25 -10.89 11.37 -25.27
C LEU A 25 -11.65 10.18 -25.89
N THR A 26 -12.78 10.45 -26.52
CA THR A 26 -13.62 9.41 -27.15
C THR A 26 -12.92 8.83 -28.37
N TYR A 27 -12.31 9.67 -29.19
CA TYR A 27 -11.51 9.26 -30.34
C TYR A 27 -10.33 8.38 -29.92
N ALA A 28 -9.57 8.77 -28.91
CA ALA A 28 -8.46 7.96 -28.39
C ALA A 28 -8.92 6.60 -27.84
N GLY A 29 -10.12 6.54 -27.26
CA GLY A 29 -10.76 5.30 -26.86
C GLY A 29 -11.13 4.40 -28.05
N LEU A 30 -11.67 4.99 -29.12
CA LEU A 30 -12.04 4.26 -30.35
C LEU A 30 -10.83 3.73 -31.12
N THR A 31 -9.71 4.47 -31.12
CA THR A 31 -8.46 4.04 -31.77
C THR A 31 -7.59 3.17 -30.87
N GLU A 32 -8.07 2.82 -29.67
CA GLU A 32 -7.34 2.04 -28.67
C GLU A 32 -5.96 2.61 -28.31
N ALA A 33 -5.77 3.94 -28.41
CA ALA A 33 -4.44 4.59 -28.37
C ALA A 33 -3.66 4.34 -27.06
N GLY A 34 -4.34 4.02 -25.96
CA GLY A 34 -3.73 3.71 -24.65
C GLY A 34 -3.70 2.22 -24.28
N LYS A 35 -4.15 1.31 -25.17
CA LYS A 35 -4.27 -0.11 -24.85
C LYS A 35 -2.90 -0.77 -24.74
N GLY A 36 -2.69 -1.55 -23.67
CA GLY A 36 -1.43 -2.26 -23.40
C GLY A 36 -0.30 -1.39 -22.83
N GLN A 37 -0.52 -0.09 -22.61
CA GLN A 37 0.50 0.84 -22.12
C GLN A 37 0.47 1.05 -20.59
N GLY A 38 -0.31 0.23 -19.87
CA GLY A 38 -0.44 0.30 -18.41
C GLY A 38 -0.80 1.71 -17.93
N LEU A 39 -0.04 2.23 -16.95
CA LEU A 39 -0.27 3.53 -16.33
C LEU A 39 -0.04 4.71 -17.30
N ALA A 40 0.80 4.53 -18.32
CA ALA A 40 1.02 5.52 -19.38
C ALA A 40 -0.17 5.64 -20.33
N GLY A 41 -1.02 4.61 -20.43
CA GLY A 41 -2.22 4.62 -21.27
C GLY A 41 -3.19 5.75 -20.90
N GLY A 42 -3.31 6.06 -19.61
CA GLY A 42 -4.13 7.18 -19.13
C GLY A 42 -3.62 8.54 -19.61
N ALA A 43 -2.30 8.76 -19.54
CA ALA A 43 -1.66 9.99 -19.99
C ALA A 43 -1.77 10.17 -21.52
N ILE A 44 -1.63 9.07 -22.28
CA ILE A 44 -1.80 9.07 -23.74
C ILE A 44 -3.23 9.49 -24.09
N VAL A 45 -4.25 8.85 -23.51
CA VAL A 45 -5.66 9.20 -23.79
C VAL A 45 -5.95 10.65 -23.40
N LEU A 46 -5.45 11.12 -22.25
CA LEU A 46 -5.60 12.51 -21.81
C LEU A 46 -4.96 13.49 -22.79
N SER A 47 -3.78 13.17 -23.34
CA SER A 47 -3.07 14.01 -24.31
C SER A 47 -3.89 14.27 -25.58
N TYR A 48 -4.60 13.27 -26.10
CA TYR A 48 -5.51 13.43 -27.24
C TYR A 48 -6.64 14.42 -26.94
N GLY A 49 -7.20 14.36 -25.73
CA GLY A 49 -8.19 15.33 -25.26
C GLY A 49 -7.63 16.75 -25.26
N VAL A 50 -6.44 16.94 -24.69
CA VAL A 50 -5.79 18.26 -24.60
C VAL A 50 -5.46 18.83 -25.98
N VAL A 51 -4.88 18.02 -26.88
CA VAL A 51 -4.53 18.45 -28.24
C VAL A 51 -5.78 18.85 -29.03
N ALA A 52 -6.86 18.06 -28.95
CA ALA A 52 -8.13 18.38 -29.60
C ALA A 52 -8.74 19.69 -29.06
N ALA A 53 -8.69 19.89 -27.75
CA ALA A 53 -9.19 21.11 -27.11
C ALA A 53 -8.41 22.37 -27.52
N LEU A 54 -7.07 22.29 -27.59
CA LEU A 54 -6.23 23.39 -28.03
C LEU A 54 -6.50 23.76 -29.50
N LEU A 55 -6.61 22.75 -30.38
CA LEU A 55 -6.94 22.97 -31.79
C LEU A 55 -8.32 23.63 -31.93
N ALA A 56 -9.31 23.14 -31.18
CA ALA A 56 -10.65 23.71 -31.18
C ALA A 56 -10.70 25.15 -30.66
N LEU A 57 -9.90 25.49 -29.64
CA LEU A 57 -9.78 26.86 -29.15
C LEU A 57 -9.25 27.81 -30.23
N VAL A 58 -8.22 27.39 -30.97
CA VAL A 58 -7.66 28.18 -32.09
C VAL A 58 -8.73 28.40 -33.16
N ILE A 59 -9.47 27.36 -33.55
CA ILE A 59 -10.58 27.48 -34.50
C ILE A 59 -11.67 28.40 -33.96
N ALA A 60 -12.03 28.28 -32.68
CA ALA A 60 -13.04 29.12 -32.05
C ALA A 60 -12.64 30.60 -32.04
N LEU A 61 -11.35 30.92 -31.85
CA LEU A 61 -10.84 32.29 -31.97
C LEU A 61 -11.01 32.84 -33.39
N PHE A 62 -10.71 32.04 -34.42
CA PHE A 62 -10.95 32.42 -35.80
C PHE A 62 -12.45 32.63 -36.07
N VAL A 63 -13.31 31.71 -35.63
CA VAL A 63 -14.77 31.84 -35.78
C VAL A 63 -15.28 33.10 -35.09
N ALA A 64 -14.80 33.43 -33.89
CA ALA A 64 -15.21 34.65 -33.18
C ALA A 64 -14.78 35.95 -33.88
N CYS A 65 -13.69 35.92 -34.66
CA CYS A 65 -13.26 37.05 -35.48
C CYS A 65 -14.16 37.28 -36.70
N TYR A 66 -14.54 36.21 -37.39
CA TYR A 66 -15.18 36.29 -38.71
C TYR A 66 -16.70 36.09 -38.69
N ALA A 67 -17.25 35.39 -37.70
CA ALA A 67 -18.67 35.08 -37.63
C ALA A 67 -19.51 36.27 -37.12
N SER A 68 -20.78 36.31 -37.56
CA SER A 68 -21.76 37.24 -37.00
C SER A 68 -22.22 36.79 -35.61
N HIS A 69 -22.64 37.73 -34.77
CA HIS A 69 -23.12 37.42 -33.42
C HIS A 69 -24.25 36.38 -33.42
N ALA A 70 -25.18 36.47 -34.38
CA ALA A 70 -26.26 35.51 -34.54
C ALA A 70 -25.76 34.09 -34.85
N ALA A 71 -24.69 33.95 -35.64
CA ALA A 71 -24.07 32.66 -35.92
C ALA A 71 -23.39 32.08 -34.67
N ILE A 72 -22.66 32.90 -33.90
CA ILE A 72 -22.00 32.48 -32.65
C ILE A 72 -23.03 31.95 -31.64
N VAL A 73 -24.17 32.64 -31.48
CA VAL A 73 -25.25 32.18 -30.58
C VAL A 73 -25.83 30.85 -31.03
N LYS A 74 -26.01 30.62 -32.34
CA LYS A 74 -26.47 29.32 -32.87
C LYS A 74 -25.46 28.21 -32.59
N ILE A 75 -24.17 28.47 -32.81
CA ILE A 75 -23.09 27.49 -32.54
C ILE A 75 -23.05 27.15 -31.05
N ASN A 76 -23.14 28.14 -30.17
CA ASN A 76 -23.17 27.90 -28.72
C ASN A 76 -24.34 27.01 -28.31
N ARG A 77 -25.54 27.19 -28.88
CA ARG A 77 -26.69 26.31 -28.60
C ARG A 77 -26.40 24.87 -29.00
N VAL A 78 -25.77 24.65 -30.15
CA VAL A 78 -25.36 23.31 -30.60
C VAL A 78 -24.32 22.71 -29.66
N PHE A 79 -23.28 23.47 -29.29
CA PHE A 79 -22.24 22.98 -28.38
C PHE A 79 -22.76 22.71 -26.97
N SER A 80 -23.68 23.53 -26.45
CA SER A 80 -24.34 23.27 -25.16
C SER A 80 -25.14 21.97 -25.20
N LEU A 81 -25.84 21.68 -26.30
CA LEU A 81 -26.57 20.43 -26.48
C LEU A 81 -25.61 19.23 -26.51
N LEU A 82 -24.51 19.32 -27.26
CA LEU A 82 -23.48 18.28 -27.31
C LEU A 82 -22.82 18.05 -25.94
N ALA A 83 -22.51 19.12 -25.20
CA ALA A 83 -21.95 19.03 -23.86
C ALA A 83 -22.92 18.34 -22.90
N ALA A 84 -24.23 18.67 -22.96
CA ALA A 84 -25.25 18.01 -22.14
C ALA A 84 -25.35 16.51 -22.46
N ILE A 85 -25.34 16.13 -23.74
CA ILE A 85 -25.34 14.72 -24.17
C ILE A 85 -24.08 14.01 -23.67
N ALA A 86 -22.91 14.62 -23.79
CA ALA A 86 -21.65 14.08 -23.29
C ALA A 86 -21.69 13.84 -21.77
N ILE A 87 -22.15 14.82 -20.99
CA ILE A 87 -22.29 14.69 -19.54
C ILE A 87 -23.25 13.54 -19.20
N LEU A 88 -24.42 13.49 -19.84
CA LEU A 88 -25.39 12.42 -19.62
C LEU A 88 -24.80 11.05 -19.95
N TYR A 89 -24.05 10.93 -21.05
CA TYR A 89 -23.36 9.70 -21.42
C TYR A 89 -22.32 9.28 -20.36
N PHE A 90 -21.49 10.19 -19.86
CA PHE A 90 -20.51 9.87 -18.82
C PHE A 90 -21.15 9.51 -17.48
N VAL A 91 -22.22 10.22 -17.09
CA VAL A 91 -22.98 9.91 -15.88
C VAL A 91 -23.62 8.53 -15.99
N TYR A 92 -24.28 8.24 -17.11
CA TYR A 92 -24.85 6.91 -17.39
C TYR A 92 -23.77 5.82 -17.36
N ARG A 93 -22.62 6.06 -17.99
CA ARG A 93 -21.48 5.13 -17.99
C ARG A 93 -20.89 4.94 -16.59
N TYR A 94 -20.86 5.99 -15.77
CA TYR A 94 -20.36 5.93 -14.39
C TYR A 94 -21.25 5.01 -13.54
N TYR A 95 -22.57 5.23 -13.55
CA TYR A 95 -23.52 4.39 -12.82
C TYR A 95 -23.54 2.94 -13.33
N ASN A 96 -23.46 2.72 -14.64
CA ASN A 96 -23.42 1.37 -15.18
C ASN A 96 -22.10 0.64 -14.92
N ARG A 97 -20.98 1.37 -14.73
CA ARG A 97 -19.70 0.76 -14.34
C ARG A 97 -19.75 0.19 -12.94
N GLU A 98 -20.44 0.83 -12.01
CA GLU A 98 -20.62 0.29 -10.65
C GLU A 98 -21.41 -1.04 -10.68
N GLY A 99 -22.38 -1.18 -11.59
CA GLY A 99 -23.12 -2.43 -11.80
C GLY A 99 -22.35 -3.52 -12.58
N ALA A 100 -21.57 -3.14 -13.60
CA ALA A 100 -20.81 -4.08 -14.42
C ALA A 100 -19.56 -4.63 -13.71
N VAL A 101 -18.90 -3.84 -12.86
CA VAL A 101 -17.79 -4.32 -12.02
C VAL A 101 -18.28 -5.36 -11.00
N GLN A 102 -19.55 -5.30 -10.57
CA GLN A 102 -20.19 -6.36 -9.79
C GLN A 102 -20.59 -7.58 -10.63
N ALA A 103 -21.05 -7.40 -11.87
CA ALA A 103 -21.48 -8.50 -12.75
C ALA A 103 -20.31 -9.29 -13.35
N ASP A 104 -19.23 -8.63 -13.80
CA ASP A 104 -18.03 -9.33 -14.31
C ASP A 104 -17.27 -10.05 -13.19
N ALA A 105 -17.35 -9.56 -11.94
CA ALA A 105 -16.88 -10.28 -10.77
C ALA A 105 -17.72 -11.54 -10.43
N LEU A 106 -18.94 -11.65 -10.98
CA LEU A 106 -19.85 -12.80 -10.81
C LEU A 106 -19.86 -13.76 -12.01
N LEU A 107 -19.33 -13.33 -13.17
CA LEU A 107 -19.36 -14.09 -14.43
C LEU A 107 -18.00 -14.66 -14.88
N LEU A 108 -16.93 -14.42 -14.12
CA LEU A 108 -15.72 -15.22 -14.28
C LEU A 108 -16.08 -16.68 -13.96
N PRO A 109 -15.99 -17.62 -14.92
CA PRO A 109 -16.19 -19.02 -14.62
C PRO A 109 -15.21 -19.41 -13.50
N PRO A 110 -15.62 -20.24 -12.52
CA PRO A 110 -14.71 -20.72 -11.51
C PRO A 110 -13.58 -21.46 -12.22
N THR A 111 -12.43 -20.81 -12.38
CA THR A 111 -11.17 -21.53 -12.57
C THR A 111 -11.12 -22.50 -11.41
N GLY A 112 -11.10 -23.80 -11.75
CA GLY A 112 -11.67 -24.88 -10.98
C GLY A 112 -11.40 -24.79 -9.48
N ALA A 113 -12.39 -25.24 -8.69
CA ALA A 113 -12.34 -25.36 -7.24
C ALA A 113 -10.92 -25.72 -6.76
N THR A 114 -10.14 -24.68 -6.45
CA THR A 114 -8.92 -24.84 -5.71
C THR A 114 -9.44 -25.01 -4.31
N GLU A 115 -9.14 -26.19 -3.74
CA GLU A 115 -9.57 -26.63 -2.42
C GLU A 115 -9.73 -25.42 -1.51
N SER A 116 -10.96 -25.22 -1.02
CA SER A 116 -11.24 -24.26 0.04
C SER A 116 -10.08 -24.34 1.01
N VAL A 117 -9.23 -23.31 1.00
CA VAL A 117 -8.12 -23.18 1.94
C VAL A 117 -8.80 -23.38 3.27
N THR A 118 -8.52 -24.55 3.85
CA THR A 118 -9.08 -24.96 5.12
C THR A 118 -8.81 -23.78 6.00
N LYS A 119 -9.89 -23.15 6.49
CA LYS A 119 -9.89 -21.98 7.37
C LYS A 119 -8.59 -22.03 8.16
N LEU A 120 -7.62 -21.21 7.75
CA LEU A 120 -6.38 -21.01 8.49
C LEU A 120 -6.80 -20.25 9.74
N THR A 121 -7.37 -21.02 10.65
CA THR A 121 -7.83 -20.61 11.96
C THR A 121 -6.58 -20.64 12.80
N THR A 122 -5.61 -19.78 12.50
CA THR A 122 -4.46 -19.56 13.38
C THR A 122 -4.88 -18.65 14.52
N ASN A 123 -5.76 -19.19 15.37
CA ASN A 123 -5.86 -18.84 16.78
C ASN A 123 -4.73 -19.49 17.60
N GLU A 124 -3.80 -20.18 16.95
CA GLU A 124 -2.53 -20.51 17.59
C GLU A 124 -1.75 -19.21 17.75
N ALA A 125 -1.70 -18.74 18.99
CA ALA A 125 -0.56 -17.97 19.45
C ALA A 125 0.68 -18.68 18.92
N VAL A 126 1.42 -18.01 18.02
CA VAL A 126 2.71 -18.52 17.56
C VAL A 126 3.52 -18.73 18.82
N ASP A 127 3.70 -20.00 19.18
CA ASP A 127 4.45 -20.41 20.34
C ASP A 127 5.91 -20.01 20.08
N LEU A 128 6.28 -18.83 20.57
CA LEU A 128 7.63 -18.28 20.48
C LEU A 128 8.64 -19.16 21.24
N ALA A 129 8.19 -20.15 22.01
CA ALA A 129 9.03 -21.08 22.75
C ALA A 129 9.78 -22.10 21.87
N GLY A 130 9.43 -22.24 20.59
CA GLY A 130 10.05 -23.22 19.68
C GLY A 130 11.04 -22.65 18.66
N ARG A 131 11.47 -21.39 18.79
CA ARG A 131 12.32 -20.74 17.79
C ARG A 131 13.78 -21.20 17.96
N ASN A 132 14.26 -22.03 17.04
CA ASN A 132 15.66 -22.44 16.97
C ASN A 132 16.59 -21.20 17.02
N ASP A 133 17.51 -21.21 18.00
CA ASP A 133 18.48 -20.16 18.35
C ASP A 133 19.42 -19.71 17.20
N GLU A 134 19.37 -20.37 16.05
CA GLU A 134 20.23 -20.10 14.89
C GLU A 134 19.62 -19.15 13.86
N THR A 135 18.35 -18.77 14.02
CA THR A 135 17.71 -17.90 13.01
C THR A 135 18.18 -16.46 13.20
N PRO A 136 18.78 -15.81 12.19
CA PRO A 136 19.23 -14.43 12.32
C PRO A 136 18.04 -13.51 12.67
N MET A 137 18.29 -12.61 13.62
CA MET A 137 17.30 -11.64 14.12
C MET A 137 16.77 -10.73 12.99
N GLY A 138 17.57 -10.51 11.94
CA GLY A 138 17.25 -9.56 10.88
C GLY A 138 17.27 -8.11 11.38
N LEU A 139 16.90 -7.18 10.51
CA LEU A 139 16.89 -5.73 10.80
C LEU A 139 15.58 -5.25 11.44
N GLY A 140 14.52 -6.05 11.34
CA GLY A 140 13.17 -5.74 11.78
C GLY A 140 12.15 -6.34 10.83
N PHE A 141 11.07 -5.62 10.56
CA PHE A 141 9.97 -6.06 9.70
C PHE A 141 9.70 -5.11 8.53
N PHE A 142 9.23 -5.69 7.43
CA PHE A 142 8.61 -4.99 6.31
C PHE A 142 7.10 -5.23 6.34
N ALA A 143 6.32 -4.16 6.29
CA ALA A 143 4.86 -4.18 6.29
C ALA A 143 4.32 -3.60 4.97
N PRO A 144 3.66 -4.37 4.10
CA PRO A 144 3.17 -3.85 2.83
C PRO A 144 2.06 -2.81 3.01
N HIS A 145 2.02 -1.80 2.14
CA HIS A 145 0.94 -0.81 2.10
C HIS A 145 -0.28 -1.35 1.33
N PHE A 146 -0.89 -2.44 1.82
CA PHE A 146 -1.97 -3.14 1.11
C PHE A 146 -3.29 -2.34 1.01
N TYR A 147 -3.40 -1.21 1.71
CA TYR A 147 -4.51 -0.25 1.54
C TYR A 147 -4.39 0.56 0.25
N GLU A 148 -3.16 0.93 -0.12
CA GLU A 148 -2.86 1.78 -1.28
C GLU A 148 -2.51 0.94 -2.50
N ASN A 149 -1.78 -0.15 -2.26
CA ASN A 149 -1.26 -1.05 -3.28
C ASN A 149 -1.95 -2.41 -3.17
N PRO A 150 -2.87 -2.75 -4.08
CA PRO A 150 -3.57 -4.03 -4.04
C PRO A 150 -2.67 -5.22 -4.39
N VAL A 151 -1.44 -4.99 -4.83
CA VAL A 151 -0.49 -6.05 -5.21
C VAL A 151 0.87 -5.77 -4.59
N LEU A 152 1.41 -6.75 -3.84
CA LEU A 152 2.81 -6.80 -3.44
C LEU A 152 3.55 -7.76 -4.37
N TYR A 153 4.50 -7.25 -5.13
CA TYR A 153 5.34 -8.08 -6.01
C TYR A 153 6.58 -8.59 -5.30
N PHE A 154 6.90 -9.86 -5.55
CA PHE A 154 8.15 -10.49 -5.16
C PHE A 154 9.09 -10.58 -6.35
N TYR A 155 10.37 -10.31 -6.10
CA TYR A 155 11.45 -10.38 -7.05
C TYR A 155 12.43 -11.45 -6.57
N GLY A 156 13.09 -12.11 -7.53
CA GLY A 156 14.21 -13.01 -7.29
C GLY A 156 15.44 -12.23 -6.81
N ASN A 157 16.61 -12.46 -7.40
CA ASN A 157 17.81 -11.69 -7.07
C ASN A 157 17.95 -10.49 -8.04
N PRO A 158 17.56 -9.26 -7.65
CA PRO A 158 17.67 -8.10 -8.53
C PRO A 158 19.13 -7.64 -8.68
N ASN A 159 19.48 -7.09 -9.84
CA ASN A 159 20.73 -6.38 -10.00
C ASN A 159 20.62 -5.01 -9.32
N LEU A 160 21.35 -4.78 -8.23
CA LEU A 160 21.23 -3.56 -7.42
C LEU A 160 21.76 -2.30 -8.13
N ASP A 161 22.48 -2.45 -9.23
CA ASP A 161 22.97 -1.34 -10.06
C ASP A 161 21.96 -0.91 -11.15
N GLU A 162 20.92 -1.72 -11.38
CA GLU A 162 19.88 -1.44 -12.36
C GLU A 162 18.63 -0.84 -11.72
N PRO A 163 17.89 0.00 -12.45
CA PRO A 163 16.63 0.53 -11.96
C PRO A 163 15.58 -0.58 -11.83
N VAL A 164 14.65 -0.41 -10.88
CA VAL A 164 13.57 -1.36 -10.57
C VAL A 164 12.77 -1.80 -11.80
N THR A 165 12.62 -0.94 -12.81
CA THR A 165 11.89 -1.25 -14.05
C THR A 165 12.55 -2.33 -14.90
N GLY A 166 13.84 -2.63 -14.67
CA GLY A 166 14.58 -3.69 -15.36
C GLY A 166 14.33 -5.09 -14.82
N HIS A 167 13.63 -5.23 -13.68
CA HIS A 167 13.42 -6.52 -13.02
C HIS A 167 11.96 -6.97 -13.12
N PRO A 168 11.65 -8.08 -13.82
CA PRO A 168 10.31 -8.64 -13.81
C PRO A 168 10.01 -9.29 -12.44
N PRO A 169 8.78 -9.15 -11.92
CA PRO A 169 8.38 -9.84 -10.71
C PRO A 169 8.31 -11.36 -10.96
N THR A 170 8.73 -12.14 -9.97
CA THR A 170 8.67 -13.61 -9.99
C THR A 170 7.32 -14.11 -9.49
N ASP A 171 6.74 -13.42 -8.50
CA ASP A 171 5.46 -13.80 -7.92
C ASP A 171 4.79 -12.58 -7.23
N SER A 172 3.61 -12.73 -6.65
CA SER A 172 2.92 -11.63 -5.96
C SER A 172 1.91 -12.08 -4.90
N ILE A 173 1.54 -11.15 -4.01
CA ILE A 173 0.32 -11.23 -3.21
C ILE A 173 -0.67 -10.23 -3.79
N VAL A 174 -1.90 -10.66 -4.03
CA VAL A 174 -3.01 -9.79 -4.44
C VAL A 174 -3.99 -9.67 -3.29
N PHE A 175 -4.17 -8.45 -2.82
CA PHE A 175 -5.12 -8.09 -1.77
C PHE A 175 -6.46 -7.68 -2.38
N LYS A 176 -7.54 -8.06 -1.71
CA LYS A 176 -8.91 -7.69 -2.06
C LYS A 176 -9.57 -7.00 -0.88
N ARG A 177 -10.18 -5.85 -1.15
CA ARG A 177 -10.98 -5.14 -0.16
C ARG A 177 -12.34 -5.81 0.00
N LEU A 178 -12.75 -6.07 1.23
CA LEU A 178 -14.05 -6.62 1.59
C LEU A 178 -15.10 -5.51 1.63
N THR A 179 -16.36 -5.85 1.31
CA THR A 179 -17.50 -4.92 1.27
C THR A 179 -17.76 -4.21 2.61
N ARG A 180 -17.30 -4.79 3.72
CA ARG A 180 -17.47 -4.26 5.09
C ARG A 180 -16.25 -3.53 5.65
N GLY A 181 -15.23 -3.25 4.83
CA GLY A 181 -14.12 -2.36 5.22
C GLY A 181 -12.83 -3.03 5.70
N GLY A 182 -12.64 -4.33 5.46
CA GLY A 182 -11.36 -5.05 5.73
C GLY A 182 -10.64 -5.50 4.45
N PHE A 183 -9.56 -6.24 4.62
CA PHE A 183 -8.77 -6.82 3.52
C PHE A 183 -8.68 -8.34 3.64
N ASP A 184 -8.61 -8.99 2.49
CA ASP A 184 -8.37 -10.42 2.35
C ASP A 184 -7.34 -10.65 1.23
N ILE A 185 -6.78 -11.85 1.17
CA ILE A 185 -5.87 -12.26 0.09
C ILE A 185 -6.68 -12.94 -1.01
N ALA A 186 -6.76 -12.32 -2.18
CA ALA A 186 -7.32 -12.96 -3.37
C ALA A 186 -6.34 -13.98 -3.97
N TYR A 187 -5.05 -13.72 -3.87
CA TYR A 187 -4.00 -14.61 -4.33
C TYR A 187 -2.75 -14.45 -3.47
N ALA A 188 -2.17 -15.55 -3.03
CA ALA A 188 -0.82 -15.60 -2.50
C ALA A 188 -0.12 -16.86 -2.99
N PRO A 189 1.21 -16.84 -3.09
CA PRO A 189 1.96 -18.01 -3.49
C PRO A 189 1.79 -19.12 -2.44
N PRO A 190 1.66 -20.40 -2.84
CA PRO A 190 1.43 -21.51 -1.90
C PRO A 190 2.61 -21.75 -0.94
N TRP A 191 3.78 -21.22 -1.28
CA TRP A 191 4.99 -21.28 -0.47
C TRP A 191 5.10 -20.14 0.56
N LEU A 192 4.16 -19.19 0.60
CA LEU A 192 4.24 -18.01 1.47
C LEU A 192 3.92 -18.37 2.92
N VAL A 193 4.87 -18.14 3.83
CA VAL A 193 4.70 -18.34 5.29
C VAL A 193 5.43 -17.20 6.03
N PRO A 194 4.82 -16.00 6.12
CA PRO A 194 5.46 -14.83 6.72
C PRO A 194 5.62 -14.99 8.24
N ASP A 195 6.32 -14.04 8.88
CA ASP A 195 6.41 -14.00 10.35
C ASP A 195 5.06 -13.70 10.99
N TYR A 196 4.26 -12.82 10.39
CA TYR A 196 2.91 -12.51 10.83
C TYR A 196 1.96 -12.39 9.65
N LEU A 197 0.81 -13.06 9.75
CA LEU A 197 -0.32 -12.96 8.82
C LEU A 197 -1.63 -12.96 9.62
N LYS A 198 -2.11 -11.77 9.97
CA LYS A 198 -3.39 -11.50 10.64
C LYS A 198 -4.03 -10.26 10.03
N LEU A 199 -4.65 -10.43 8.86
CA LEU A 199 -5.24 -9.33 8.09
C LEU A 199 -6.47 -8.71 8.76
N ASP A 200 -7.13 -9.45 9.64
CA ASP A 200 -8.19 -8.97 10.53
C ASP A 200 -7.70 -7.93 11.54
N TYR A 201 -6.40 -7.93 11.83
CA TYR A 201 -5.70 -6.91 12.63
C TYR A 201 -4.82 -6.00 11.76
N ASP A 202 -4.96 -6.07 10.43
CA ASP A 202 -4.12 -5.33 9.47
C ASP A 202 -2.61 -5.62 9.61
N MET A 203 -2.27 -6.84 10.04
CA MET A 203 -0.89 -7.27 10.28
C MET A 203 -0.44 -8.24 9.19
N LEU A 204 0.49 -7.81 8.37
CA LEU A 204 1.28 -8.67 7.49
C LEU A 204 2.73 -8.22 7.58
N TYR A 205 3.58 -9.03 8.17
CA TYR A 205 4.98 -8.66 8.40
C TYR A 205 5.93 -9.73 7.89
N PHE A 206 6.94 -9.26 7.15
CA PHE A 206 8.06 -10.07 6.69
C PHE A 206 9.33 -9.63 7.39
N ARG A 207 10.09 -10.56 7.97
CA ARG A 207 11.37 -10.20 8.57
C ARG A 207 12.36 -9.76 7.50
N MET A 208 13.00 -8.62 7.72
CA MET A 208 14.00 -8.08 6.79
C MET A 208 15.38 -8.64 7.09
N GLN A 209 16.07 -9.10 6.05
CA GLN A 209 17.49 -9.51 6.13
C GLN A 209 18.41 -8.32 5.81
N SER A 210 18.09 -7.59 4.75
CA SER A 210 18.87 -6.42 4.31
C SER A 210 17.96 -5.34 3.70
N VAL A 211 18.45 -4.10 3.71
CA VAL A 211 17.76 -2.94 3.12
C VAL A 211 18.67 -2.30 2.09
N GLY A 212 18.25 -2.33 0.83
CA GLY A 212 18.90 -1.64 -0.28
C GLY A 212 18.30 -0.26 -0.55
N ARG A 213 18.75 0.34 -1.66
CA ARG A 213 18.21 1.60 -2.17
C ARG A 213 16.76 1.42 -2.60
N ASP A 214 16.52 0.49 -3.51
CA ASP A 214 15.22 0.30 -4.16
C ASP A 214 14.50 -0.97 -3.73
N PHE A 215 15.23 -1.94 -3.19
CA PHE A 215 14.70 -3.22 -2.73
C PHE A 215 14.98 -3.47 -1.26
N VAL A 216 14.11 -4.26 -0.64
CA VAL A 216 14.28 -4.83 0.70
C VAL A 216 14.28 -6.34 0.53
N GLU A 217 15.29 -6.99 1.11
CA GLU A 217 15.36 -8.44 1.16
C GLU A 217 14.60 -8.93 2.39
N VAL A 218 13.60 -9.78 2.17
CA VAL A 218 12.70 -10.24 3.22
C VAL A 218 12.59 -11.76 3.23
N THR A 219 12.45 -12.34 4.42
CA THR A 219 12.09 -13.75 4.59
C THR A 219 10.60 -13.90 4.30
N VAL A 220 10.27 -14.65 3.26
CA VAL A 220 8.89 -14.89 2.81
C VAL A 220 8.33 -16.23 3.27
N ASN A 221 9.20 -17.15 3.70
CA ASN A 221 8.80 -18.40 4.33
C ASN A 221 9.71 -18.70 5.53
N THR A 222 9.13 -18.64 6.72
CA THR A 222 9.83 -18.85 7.99
C THR A 222 10.18 -20.31 8.28
N ARG A 223 9.52 -21.28 7.62
CA ARG A 223 9.78 -22.71 7.81
C ARG A 223 11.07 -23.16 7.11
N ASN A 224 11.33 -22.65 5.91
CA ASN A 224 12.50 -23.01 5.11
C ASN A 224 13.51 -21.85 4.93
N GLN A 225 13.27 -20.70 5.56
CA GLN A 225 14.08 -19.48 5.45
C GLN A 225 14.19 -18.92 4.02
N GLN A 226 13.23 -19.21 3.14
CA GLN A 226 13.20 -18.65 1.80
C GLN A 226 13.11 -17.13 1.84
N ILE A 227 13.92 -16.48 1.02
CA ILE A 227 13.97 -15.03 0.85
C ILE A 227 13.38 -14.61 -0.48
N ALA A 228 12.91 -13.37 -0.54
CA ALA A 228 12.59 -12.68 -1.77
C ALA A 228 12.88 -11.19 -1.61
N TYR A 229 12.95 -10.48 -2.73
CA TYR A 229 13.12 -9.04 -2.73
C TYR A 229 11.76 -8.39 -2.97
N VAL A 230 11.49 -7.30 -2.26
CA VAL A 230 10.30 -6.46 -2.44
C VAL A 230 10.73 -5.03 -2.68
N ARG A 231 9.95 -4.26 -3.43
CA ARG A 231 10.25 -2.83 -3.60
C ARG A 231 10.14 -2.12 -2.27
N ARG A 232 11.12 -1.28 -1.96
CA ARG A 232 11.16 -0.48 -0.73
C ARG A 232 9.91 0.39 -0.58
N GLU A 233 9.45 0.98 -1.66
CA GLU A 233 8.27 1.87 -1.72
C GLU A 233 6.92 1.14 -1.57
N ALA A 234 6.89 -0.19 -1.71
CA ALA A 234 5.66 -0.98 -1.62
C ALA A 234 5.16 -1.16 -0.17
N GLY A 235 5.89 -0.66 0.82
CA GLY A 235 5.55 -0.83 2.22
C GLY A 235 6.36 0.05 3.17
N LYS A 236 6.11 -0.17 4.45
CA LYS A 236 6.78 0.47 5.57
C LYS A 236 7.89 -0.44 6.10
N ILE A 237 9.06 0.14 6.28
CA ILE A 237 10.17 -0.47 7.01
C ILE A 237 9.99 -0.17 8.50
N LEU A 238 10.04 -1.19 9.33
CA LEU A 238 9.95 -1.12 10.78
C LEU A 238 11.20 -1.75 11.39
N TYR A 239 12.17 -0.95 11.79
CA TYR A 239 13.35 -1.49 12.49
C TYR A 239 12.96 -2.02 13.87
N TRP A 240 13.76 -2.94 14.42
CA TRP A 240 13.51 -3.52 15.74
C TRP A 240 13.18 -2.49 16.83
N PRO A 241 13.91 -1.36 16.98
CA PRO A 241 13.55 -0.37 17.99
C PRO A 241 12.15 0.22 17.80
N GLU A 242 11.80 0.58 16.57
CA GLU A 242 10.49 1.15 16.26
C GLU A 242 9.38 0.12 16.45
N PHE A 243 9.61 -1.12 16.00
CA PHE A 243 8.67 -2.21 16.17
C PHE A 243 8.41 -2.53 17.65
N LEU A 244 9.47 -2.69 18.44
CA LEU A 244 9.38 -3.05 19.86
C LEU A 244 8.71 -1.96 20.70
N LEU A 245 8.77 -0.68 20.31
CA LEU A 245 8.02 0.37 20.98
C LEU A 245 6.51 0.32 20.70
N ASN A 246 6.07 -0.44 19.68
CA ASN A 246 4.67 -0.61 19.30
C ASN A 246 4.05 -1.94 19.79
N VAL A 247 4.82 -2.78 20.49
CA VAL A 247 4.29 -4.04 21.06
C VAL A 247 3.57 -3.76 22.39
N ASN A 248 2.66 -4.66 22.78
CA ASN A 248 1.91 -4.51 24.03
C ASN A 248 2.80 -4.78 25.26
N SER A 249 3.54 -5.89 25.21
CA SER A 249 4.44 -6.35 26.28
C SER A 249 5.65 -7.09 25.73
N VAL A 250 6.70 -7.12 26.55
CA VAL A 250 7.90 -7.92 26.34
C VAL A 250 8.16 -8.79 27.56
N GLU A 251 8.75 -9.96 27.33
CA GLU A 251 9.11 -10.92 28.38
C GLU A 251 10.52 -11.45 28.11
N TYR A 252 11.19 -11.97 29.14
CA TYR A 252 12.45 -12.66 28.93
C TYR A 252 12.20 -14.02 28.28
N LEU A 253 13.10 -14.42 27.39
CA LEU A 253 13.15 -15.80 26.94
C LEU A 253 13.43 -16.73 28.14
N SER A 254 12.86 -17.93 28.12
CA SER A 254 13.04 -18.91 29.18
C SER A 254 14.52 -19.18 29.45
N GLY A 255 14.97 -18.98 30.69
CA GLY A 255 16.38 -19.16 31.08
C GLY A 255 17.32 -17.99 30.74
N MET A 256 16.81 -16.89 30.15
CA MET A 256 17.60 -15.68 29.84
C MET A 256 17.27 -14.47 30.72
N ASP A 257 16.68 -14.70 31.91
CA ASP A 257 16.41 -13.61 32.86
C ASP A 257 17.72 -13.02 33.37
N GLN A 258 17.95 -11.77 33.00
CA GLN A 258 19.13 -11.00 33.38
C GLN A 258 18.86 -10.07 34.56
N GLY A 259 17.60 -9.94 35.00
CA GLY A 259 17.13 -8.97 35.98
C GLY A 259 17.15 -7.53 35.45
N ILE A 260 16.20 -6.73 35.92
CA ILE A 260 16.02 -5.33 35.46
C ILE A 260 17.07 -4.43 36.11
N CYS A 261 17.82 -3.67 35.31
CA CYS A 261 18.84 -2.73 35.77
C CYS A 261 18.28 -1.32 35.99
N VAL A 262 18.83 -0.56 36.93
CA VAL A 262 18.50 0.87 37.13
C VAL A 262 19.05 1.75 35.98
N LYS A 263 20.12 1.30 35.31
CA LYS A 263 20.79 1.99 34.19
C LYS A 263 21.10 1.00 33.05
N PRO A 264 21.30 1.45 31.81
CA PRO A 264 21.63 0.58 30.67
C PRO A 264 23.09 0.10 30.71
N LEU A 265 23.46 -0.61 31.78
CA LEU A 265 24.80 -1.12 32.05
C LEU A 265 24.67 -2.49 32.72
N VAL A 266 25.54 -3.43 32.35
CA VAL A 266 25.54 -4.80 32.90
C VAL A 266 25.79 -4.80 34.41
N GLN A 267 26.66 -3.90 34.89
CA GLN A 267 27.06 -3.80 36.30
C GLN A 267 26.14 -2.89 37.14
N ALA A 268 25.05 -2.37 36.57
CA ALA A 268 24.14 -1.50 37.31
C ALA A 268 23.38 -2.28 38.40
N GLY A 269 23.00 -1.56 39.46
CA GLY A 269 22.10 -2.09 40.49
C GLY A 269 20.78 -2.57 39.87
N LYS A 270 20.17 -3.58 40.50
CA LYS A 270 18.93 -4.18 40.04
C LYS A 270 17.71 -3.50 40.67
N VAL A 271 16.63 -3.43 39.90
CA VAL A 271 15.32 -2.99 40.39
C VAL A 271 14.64 -4.20 41.02
N ASN A 272 14.29 -4.10 42.30
CA ASN A 272 13.55 -5.12 43.02
C ASN A 272 12.10 -4.66 43.18
N ALA A 273 11.27 -4.96 42.20
CA ALA A 273 9.84 -4.70 42.20
C ALA A 273 9.12 -5.95 41.70
N SER A 274 7.99 -6.30 42.30
CA SER A 274 7.12 -7.36 41.78
C SER A 274 6.34 -6.81 40.59
N TYR A 275 6.36 -7.50 39.46
CA TYR A 275 5.65 -7.11 38.24
C TYR A 275 5.19 -8.35 37.48
N VAL A 276 4.21 -8.16 36.60
CA VAL A 276 3.66 -9.19 35.72
C VAL A 276 4.01 -8.90 34.27
N PHE A 277 3.93 -7.64 33.85
CA PHE A 277 4.21 -7.24 32.47
C PHE A 277 5.32 -6.20 32.38
N MET A 278 6.08 -6.24 31.29
CA MET A 278 7.02 -5.19 30.92
C MET A 278 6.55 -4.52 29.64
N ARG A 279 6.37 -3.19 29.68
CA ARG A 279 6.02 -2.40 28.49
C ARG A 279 7.21 -1.55 28.02
N PRO A 280 7.68 -1.69 26.78
CA PRO A 280 8.77 -0.87 26.24
C PRO A 280 8.42 0.62 26.21
N THR A 281 9.38 1.47 26.56
CA THR A 281 9.19 2.94 26.57
C THR A 281 10.29 3.69 25.83
N LEU A 282 11.52 3.17 25.83
CA LEU A 282 12.66 3.78 25.17
C LEU A 282 13.67 2.70 24.81
N ILE A 283 14.32 2.82 23.65
CA ILE A 283 15.40 1.91 23.24
C ILE A 283 16.67 2.71 22.99
N ARG A 284 17.78 2.21 23.52
CA ARG A 284 19.12 2.76 23.36
C ARG A 284 20.07 1.61 23.12
N ASP A 285 20.54 1.49 21.88
CA ASP A 285 21.41 0.40 21.45
C ASP A 285 20.81 -0.97 21.84
N ASP A 286 21.53 -1.75 22.65
CA ASP A 286 21.14 -3.07 23.11
C ASP A 286 20.17 -3.05 24.31
N TRP A 287 19.86 -1.87 24.83
CA TRP A 287 19.08 -1.67 26.05
C TRP A 287 17.71 -1.08 25.76
N MET A 288 16.73 -1.58 26.49
CA MET A 288 15.34 -1.15 26.43
C MET A 288 14.91 -0.73 27.82
N ASN A 289 14.42 0.50 27.95
CA ASN A 289 13.70 0.92 29.13
C ASN A 289 12.28 0.36 29.07
N VAL A 290 11.82 -0.17 30.20
CA VAL A 290 10.49 -0.75 30.35
C VAL A 290 9.79 -0.15 31.56
N HIS A 291 8.48 0.04 31.44
CA HIS A 291 7.61 0.17 32.59
C HIS A 291 7.28 -1.22 33.12
N LEU A 292 7.38 -1.37 34.44
CA LEU A 292 6.97 -2.57 35.15
C LEU A 292 5.53 -2.39 35.58
N LEU A 293 4.66 -3.32 35.18
CA LEU A 293 3.22 -3.26 35.41
C LEU A 293 2.76 -4.43 36.28
N ASP A 294 1.78 -4.19 37.15
CA ASP A 294 1.07 -5.23 37.89
C ASP A 294 -0.07 -5.87 37.07
N GLU A 295 -0.86 -6.73 37.70
CA GLU A 295 -2.03 -7.40 37.09
C GLU A 295 -3.11 -6.40 36.60
N ASP A 296 -3.19 -5.22 37.21
CA ASP A 296 -4.12 -4.14 36.85
C ASP A 296 -3.55 -3.22 35.74
N PHE A 297 -2.40 -3.56 35.15
CA PHE A 297 -1.63 -2.70 34.23
C PHE A 297 -1.20 -1.35 34.84
N LYS A 298 -1.12 -1.24 36.17
CA LYS A 298 -0.62 -0.03 36.83
C LYS A 298 0.90 -0.08 36.93
N LYS A 299 1.53 1.09 36.74
CA LYS A 299 2.97 1.23 36.82
C LYS A 299 3.44 1.09 38.27
N VAL A 300 4.17 0.01 38.53
CA VAL A 300 4.82 -0.28 39.83
C VAL A 300 6.31 0.06 39.83
N GLY A 301 6.90 0.24 38.64
CA GLY A 301 8.31 0.60 38.51
C GLY A 301 8.73 0.88 37.08
N GLN A 302 10.04 1.09 36.91
CA GLN A 302 10.67 1.19 35.60
C GLN A 302 12.13 0.76 35.71
N GLY A 303 12.69 0.31 34.60
CA GLY A 303 14.11 -0.02 34.54
C GLY A 303 14.56 -0.40 33.15
N TRP A 304 15.78 -0.89 33.03
CA TRP A 304 16.44 -1.22 31.79
C TRP A 304 16.67 -2.72 31.69
N ILE A 305 16.28 -3.30 30.56
CA ILE A 305 16.56 -4.68 30.19
C ILE A 305 17.41 -4.71 28.93
N ARG A 306 18.23 -5.74 28.76
CA ARG A 306 18.96 -5.94 27.51
C ARG A 306 18.09 -6.74 26.56
N TRP A 307 17.69 -6.16 25.44
CA TRP A 307 16.75 -6.78 24.50
C TRP A 307 17.44 -7.56 23.38
N ARG A 308 18.72 -7.25 23.11
CA ARG A 308 19.56 -7.98 22.16
C ARG A 308 21.00 -8.13 22.64
N ALA A 309 21.64 -9.20 22.23
CA ALA A 309 23.08 -9.42 22.34
C ALA A 309 23.53 -10.37 21.21
N ASP A 310 24.75 -10.19 20.71
CA ASP A 310 25.37 -11.10 19.74
C ASP A 310 24.52 -11.41 18.51
N GLY A 311 23.75 -10.42 18.04
CA GLY A 311 22.87 -10.54 16.87
C GLY A 311 21.58 -11.33 17.12
N ARG A 312 21.22 -11.61 18.38
CA ARG A 312 20.02 -12.34 18.79
C ARG A 312 19.14 -11.51 19.72
N LEU A 313 17.84 -11.80 19.70
CA LEU A 313 16.89 -11.27 20.69
C LEU A 313 17.02 -12.05 21.99
N LEU A 314 16.97 -11.35 23.12
CA LEU A 314 16.96 -11.94 24.46
C LEU A 314 15.55 -11.91 25.08
N ILE A 315 14.57 -11.45 24.30
CA ILE A 315 13.20 -11.22 24.72
C ILE A 315 12.21 -11.88 23.75
N SER A 316 11.07 -12.29 24.28
CA SER A 316 9.84 -12.49 23.52
C SER A 316 8.98 -11.22 23.60
N TYR A 317 8.02 -11.09 22.70
CA TYR A 317 7.14 -9.93 22.64
C TYR A 317 5.73 -10.36 22.23
N SER A 318 4.73 -9.65 22.77
CA SER A 318 3.34 -9.81 22.39
C SER A 318 2.81 -8.59 21.65
N LEU A 319 2.22 -8.82 20.47
CA LEU A 319 1.61 -7.77 19.65
C LEU A 319 0.17 -7.46 20.06
N LEU A 320 -0.53 -8.45 20.61
CA LEU A 320 -1.93 -8.35 21.01
C LEU A 320 -2.03 -8.58 22.54
N SER A 321 -3.12 -8.10 23.13
CA SER A 321 -3.42 -8.36 24.55
C SER A 321 -4.02 -9.73 24.78
#